data_AF-A0A8X6XDX8-F1
#
_entry.id   AF-A0A8X6XDX8-F1
#
_cell.length_a   1.000
_cell.length_b   1.000
_cell.length_c   1.000
_cell.angle_alpha   90.00
_cell.angle_beta   90.00
_cell.angle_gamma   90.00
#
_symmetry.space_group_name_H-M   'P 1'
#
loop_
_entity.id
_entity.type
_entity.pdbx_description
1 polymer ?
#
loop_
_entity_poly.entity_id
_entity_poly.type
_entity_poly.pdbx_seq_one_letter_code
_entity_poly.pdbx_strand_id
1 'polypeptide(L)'
;MGDLVLSNMSSKRLLTLKRKYFPYPLDKGKDLQVHIFCDASPKAFGAGNASNYKQFVSNRVIEIQSNSDPSDWHHCSGRENPADYVSRGENLETIINSQFWMHGPQWLRTTENKWPKNLNCDFSSTDPCESEEHVFTFACELNTASVINLSKFSSLQKLLRVTSWVFRFVHNVRNRFNKRSDELTTEEIWMVPKNFGFNYI
;
A
#
# COMPACT_ATOMS: atom_id res chain seq x y z
N MET A 1 3.06 3.22 38.32
CA MET A 1 3.87 3.12 37.10
C MET A 1 2.99 3.62 35.96
N GLY A 2 3.08 4.91 35.62
CA GLY A 2 2.06 5.62 34.83
C GLY A 2 2.40 5.67 33.34
N ASP A 3 1.37 5.53 32.50
CA ASP A 3 1.45 5.73 31.05
C ASP A 3 1.73 7.20 30.70
N LEU A 4 2.38 7.44 29.55
CA LEU A 4 2.68 8.77 29.07
C LEU A 4 1.44 9.37 28.38
N VAL A 5 0.98 10.50 28.91
CA VAL A 5 -0.09 11.33 28.35
C VAL A 5 0.57 12.61 27.83
N LEU A 6 0.81 12.70 26.52
CA LEU A 6 1.32 13.92 25.89
C LEU A 6 0.18 14.88 25.63
N SER A 7 -0.14 15.73 26.62
CA SER A 7 -1.06 16.85 26.41
C SER A 7 -0.29 18.04 25.82
N ASN A 8 -0.55 18.37 24.55
CA ASN A 8 -0.42 19.76 24.12
C ASN A 8 -1.82 20.29 23.77
N MET A 9 -2.07 21.52 24.19
CA MET A 9 -3.41 22.09 24.33
C MET A 9 -4.17 22.13 23.00
N SER A 10 -5.49 21.91 23.13
CA SER A 10 -6.50 21.92 22.08
C SER A 10 -6.59 20.65 21.23
N SER A 11 -7.37 19.69 21.77
CA SER A 11 -8.13 18.71 21.00
C SER A 11 -7.32 17.78 20.06
N LYS A 12 -6.34 17.02 20.57
CA LYS A 12 -5.72 15.94 19.77
C LYS A 12 -5.54 14.68 20.62
N ARG A 13 -5.87 13.53 20.03
CA ARG A 13 -5.89 12.22 20.66
C ARG A 13 -4.49 11.89 21.19
N LEU A 14 -4.40 11.41 22.43
CA LEU A 14 -3.15 11.04 23.06
C LEU A 14 -2.53 9.83 22.35
N LEU A 15 -1.37 10.03 21.72
CA LEU A 15 -0.54 8.91 21.24
C LEU A 15 0.18 8.29 22.44
N THR A 16 -0.39 7.21 22.98
CA THR A 16 0.24 6.45 24.07
C THR A 16 1.30 5.51 23.49
N LEU A 17 2.57 5.90 23.57
CA LEU A 17 3.69 5.04 23.18
C LEU A 17 4.22 4.29 24.41
N LYS A 18 4.41 2.97 24.28
CA LYS A 18 4.92 2.15 25.39
C LYS A 18 6.35 2.57 25.76
N ARG A 19 6.58 2.87 27.04
CA ARG A 19 7.87 3.34 27.60
C ARG A 19 9.08 2.50 27.21
N LYS A 20 8.92 1.19 27.01
CA LYS A 20 10.01 0.28 26.59
C LYS A 20 10.65 0.66 25.25
N TYR A 21 9.98 1.44 24.41
CA TYR A 21 10.49 1.86 23.10
C TYR A 21 11.28 3.18 23.16
N PHE A 22 11.32 3.86 24.31
CA PHE A 22 12.03 5.12 24.52
C PHE A 22 13.07 4.93 25.63
N PRO A 23 14.33 4.57 25.31
CA PRO A 23 15.37 4.36 26.30
C PRO A 23 15.89 5.65 26.94
N TYR A 24 15.40 6.82 26.51
CA TYR A 24 15.80 8.12 27.04
C TYR A 24 15.00 8.54 28.29
N PRO A 25 15.63 9.20 29.28
CA PRO A 25 14.94 9.75 30.45
C PRO A 25 13.99 10.90 30.03
N LEU A 26 12.69 10.58 29.91
CA LEU A 26 11.64 11.50 29.47
C LEU A 26 11.34 12.62 30.49
N ASP A 27 11.80 12.49 31.74
CA ASP A 27 11.77 13.53 32.77
C ASP A 27 12.63 14.76 32.40
N LYS A 28 13.59 14.59 31.48
CA LYS A 28 14.36 15.68 30.86
C LYS A 28 13.81 16.14 29.51
N GLY A 29 12.78 15.48 28.99
CA GLY A 29 12.24 15.65 27.63
C GLY A 29 11.01 16.55 27.58
N LYS A 30 11.07 17.75 28.18
CA LYS A 30 9.97 18.73 28.07
C LYS A 30 9.76 19.26 26.64
N ASP A 31 10.76 19.09 25.77
CA ASP A 31 10.75 19.56 24.38
C ASP A 31 11.02 18.40 23.42
N LEU A 32 10.09 17.44 23.32
CA LEU A 32 10.17 16.40 22.30
C LEU A 32 9.64 16.96 20.97
N GLN A 33 10.54 17.17 20.01
CA GLN A 33 10.17 17.52 18.65
C GLN A 33 9.83 16.24 17.86
N VAL A 34 8.73 16.28 17.12
CA VAL A 34 8.27 15.18 16.28
C VAL A 34 8.50 15.59 14.83
N HIS A 35 9.18 14.75 14.06
CA HIS A 35 9.33 14.93 12.63
C HIS A 35 8.83 13.67 11.91
N ILE A 36 8.13 13.86 10.79
CA ILE A 36 7.52 12.78 10.02
C ILE A 36 8.16 12.78 8.63
N PHE A 37 8.76 11.65 8.24
CA PHE A 37 9.35 11.49 6.91
C PHE A 37 8.50 10.57 6.05
N CYS A 38 8.28 10.95 4.80
CA CYS A 38 7.56 10.15 3.81
C CYS A 38 8.24 10.24 2.45
N ASP A 39 8.21 9.16 1.69
CA ASP A 39 8.73 9.06 0.34
C ASP A 39 7.68 9.19 -0.76
N ALA A 40 6.41 9.30 -0.37
CA ALA A 40 5.36 9.64 -1.29
C ALA A 40 5.59 11.05 -1.83
N SER A 41 5.14 11.31 -3.06
CA SER A 41 5.30 12.63 -3.66
C SER A 41 4.67 13.69 -2.73
N PRO A 42 5.15 14.93 -2.77
CA PRO A 42 4.58 15.97 -1.93
C PRO A 42 3.10 16.29 -2.15
N LYS A 43 2.59 15.99 -3.36
CA LYS A 43 1.16 15.99 -3.67
C LYS A 43 0.41 14.85 -2.95
N ALA A 44 1.07 13.74 -2.66
CA ALA A 44 0.46 12.50 -2.16
C ALA A 44 0.53 12.32 -0.63
N PHE A 45 1.53 12.86 0.08
CA PHE A 45 1.64 12.63 1.53
C PHE A 45 0.72 13.51 2.40
N GLY A 46 -0.13 14.35 1.77
CA GLY A 46 -1.27 14.98 2.44
C GLY A 46 -1.02 16.37 3.05
N ALA A 47 0.07 17.05 2.70
CA ALA A 47 0.33 18.42 3.17
C ALA A 47 -0.52 19.49 2.45
N GLY A 48 -1.23 19.13 1.37
CA GLY A 48 -2.19 19.99 0.69
C GLY A 48 -3.56 20.09 1.38
N ASN A 49 -4.45 20.93 0.85
CA ASN A 49 -5.81 21.09 1.38
C ASN A 49 -6.64 19.80 1.18
N ALA A 50 -7.22 19.28 2.26
CA ALA A 50 -8.03 18.07 2.25
C ALA A 50 -9.21 18.11 1.26
N SER A 51 -9.75 19.31 0.96
CA SER A 51 -10.85 19.48 0.00
C SER A 51 -10.47 19.11 -1.44
N ASN A 52 -9.18 19.04 -1.75
CA ASN A 52 -8.70 18.74 -3.11
C ASN A 52 -8.73 17.24 -3.44
N TYR A 53 -9.03 16.38 -2.46
CA TYR A 53 -9.02 14.93 -2.62
C TYR A 53 -10.43 14.33 -2.57
N LYS A 54 -10.59 13.14 -3.15
CA LYS A 54 -11.82 12.33 -3.03
C LYS A 54 -12.13 12.04 -1.56
N GLN A 55 -13.41 11.90 -1.20
CA GLN A 55 -13.90 11.73 0.17
C GLN A 55 -13.04 10.79 1.05
N PHE A 56 -12.65 9.62 0.54
CA PHE A 56 -11.84 8.65 1.27
C PHE A 56 -10.44 9.16 1.66
N VAL A 57 -9.78 9.88 0.75
CA VAL A 57 -8.46 10.49 1.00
C VAL A 57 -8.62 11.76 1.82
N SER A 58 -9.63 12.58 1.52
CA SER A 58 -9.95 13.80 2.25
C SER A 58 -10.13 13.54 3.75
N ASN A 59 -10.95 12.54 4.11
CA ASN A 59 -11.18 12.15 5.50
C ASN A 59 -9.87 11.77 6.23
N ARG A 60 -8.95 11.08 5.55
CA ARG A 60 -7.64 10.71 6.12
C ARG A 60 -6.72 11.91 6.25
N VAL A 61 -6.66 12.79 5.25
CA VAL A 61 -5.85 14.01 5.33
C VAL A 61 -6.30 14.86 6.51
N ILE A 62 -7.61 15.03 6.71
CA ILE A 62 -8.18 15.74 7.86
C ILE A 62 -7.74 15.06 9.17
N GLU A 63 -7.85 13.73 9.27
CA GLU A 63 -7.44 13.01 10.48
C GLU A 63 -5.95 13.21 10.78
N ILE A 64 -5.08 13.07 9.78
CA ILE A 64 -3.62 13.19 9.97
C ILE A 64 -3.23 14.63 10.34
N GLN A 65 -3.76 15.63 9.65
CA GLN A 65 -3.55 17.06 9.96
C GLN A 65 -4.18 17.45 11.32
N SER A 66 -5.27 16.79 11.72
CA SER A 66 -5.82 16.96 13.06
C SER A 66 -4.96 16.32 14.15
N ASN A 67 -3.93 15.53 13.84
CA ASN A 67 -3.08 14.87 14.83
C ASN A 67 -1.59 15.24 14.72
N SER A 68 -1.19 15.99 13.69
CA SER A 68 0.19 16.43 13.48
C SER A 68 0.23 17.78 12.76
N ASP A 69 1.36 18.48 12.82
CA ASP A 69 1.55 19.74 12.10
C ASP A 69 2.22 19.46 10.74
N PRO A 70 1.63 19.89 9.61
CA PRO A 70 2.27 19.74 8.30
C PRO A 70 3.66 20.37 8.18
N SER A 71 4.00 21.34 9.03
CA SER A 71 5.36 21.93 9.07
C SER A 71 6.43 20.96 9.58
N ASP A 72 6.03 19.91 10.29
CA ASP A 72 6.91 18.85 10.79
C ASP A 72 7.10 17.70 9.78
N TRP A 73 6.48 17.80 8.60
CA TRP A 73 6.49 16.75 7.58
C TRP A 73 7.58 17.01 6.55
N HIS A 74 8.33 15.96 6.23
CA HIS A 74 9.49 16.02 5.36
C HIS A 74 9.45 14.93 4.30
N HIS A 75 9.97 15.25 3.12
CA HIS A 75 10.15 14.25 2.07
C HIS A 75 11.51 13.56 2.21
N CYS A 76 11.54 12.23 2.17
CA CYS A 76 12.77 11.45 1.96
C CYS A 76 12.70 10.68 0.64
N SER A 77 13.84 10.29 0.08
CA SER A 77 13.81 9.42 -1.10
C SER A 77 13.30 8.02 -0.71
N GLY A 78 12.56 7.32 -1.59
CA GLY A 78 12.09 5.97 -1.29
C GLY A 78 13.22 4.96 -1.01
N ARG A 79 14.42 5.18 -1.57
CA ARG A 79 15.62 4.39 -1.23
C ARG A 79 16.11 4.62 0.20
N GLU A 80 15.76 5.76 0.78
CA GLU A 80 16.13 6.19 2.12
C GLU A 80 14.95 6.10 3.10
N ASN A 81 13.84 5.47 2.72
CA ASN A 81 12.69 5.20 3.57
C ASN A 81 12.78 3.80 4.19
N PRO A 82 13.04 3.65 5.49
CA PRO A 82 13.06 2.33 6.13
C PRO A 82 11.70 1.62 6.10
N ALA A 83 10.58 2.36 6.08
CA ALA A 83 9.24 1.79 6.05
C ALA A 83 9.00 0.86 4.84
N ASP A 84 9.78 1.05 3.77
CA ASP A 84 9.74 0.20 2.58
C ASP A 84 10.10 -1.26 2.85
N TYR A 85 10.91 -1.55 3.88
CA TYR A 85 11.25 -2.94 4.21
C TYR A 85 10.00 -3.71 4.63
N VAL A 86 9.15 -3.08 5.43
CA VAL A 86 7.90 -3.70 5.90
C VAL A 86 6.85 -3.70 4.79
N SER A 87 6.71 -2.61 4.03
CA SER A 87 5.70 -2.51 2.97
C SER A 87 5.96 -3.45 1.79
N ARG A 88 7.23 -3.78 1.51
CA ARG A 88 7.65 -4.72 0.45
C ARG A 88 7.63 -6.19 0.89
N GLY A 89 7.37 -6.47 2.17
CA GLY A 89 7.33 -7.82 2.71
C GLY A 89 8.72 -8.46 2.87
N GLU A 90 9.72 -7.66 3.25
CA GLU A 90 11.07 -8.15 3.52
C GLU A 90 11.08 -9.18 4.67
N ASN A 91 12.04 -10.12 4.64
CA ASN A 91 12.14 -11.15 5.67
C ASN A 91 12.41 -10.51 7.06
N LEU A 92 11.71 -11.00 8.09
CA LEU A 92 11.89 -10.54 9.48
C LEU A 92 13.34 -10.65 9.97
N GLU A 93 14.08 -11.69 9.59
CA GLU A 93 15.49 -11.84 9.93
C GLU A 93 16.34 -10.73 9.29
N THR A 94 16.04 -10.35 8.04
CA THR A 94 16.69 -9.21 7.37
C THR A 94 16.38 -7.91 8.10
N ILE A 95 15.11 -7.68 8.47
CA ILE A 95 14.66 -6.47 9.17
C ILE A 95 15.33 -6.33 10.53
N ILE A 96 15.36 -7.40 11.34
CA ILE A 96 15.94 -7.40 12.68
C ILE A 96 17.45 -7.12 12.64
N ASN A 97 18.14 -7.63 11.62
CA ASN A 97 19.58 -7.42 11.45
C ASN A 97 19.94 -6.16 10.64
N SER A 98 18.95 -5.45 10.10
CA SER A 98 19.17 -4.27 9.26
C SER A 98 19.51 -3.04 10.10
N GLN A 99 20.75 -2.58 9.96
CA GLN A 99 21.20 -1.30 10.52
C GLN A 99 20.40 -0.13 9.96
N PHE A 100 19.98 -0.22 8.69
CA PHE A 100 19.19 0.79 8.03
C PHE A 100 17.77 0.88 8.59
N TRP A 101 17.11 -0.26 8.87
CA TRP A 101 15.82 -0.29 9.56
C TRP A 101 15.93 0.28 10.98
N MET A 102 16.96 -0.15 11.71
CA MET A 102 17.09 0.18 13.12
C MET A 102 17.49 1.63 13.38
N HIS A 103 18.33 2.21 12.52
CA HIS A 103 18.91 3.53 12.73
C HIS A 103 18.46 4.57 11.71
N GLY A 104 17.76 4.16 10.65
CA GLY A 104 17.39 5.01 9.53
C GLY A 104 18.58 5.41 8.65
N PRO A 105 18.35 6.32 7.70
CA PRO A 105 19.40 6.88 6.84
C PRO A 105 20.41 7.71 7.64
N GLN A 106 21.63 7.83 7.10
CA GLN A 106 22.74 8.49 7.80
C GLN A 106 22.45 9.94 8.15
N TRP A 107 21.76 10.68 7.28
CA TRP A 107 21.44 12.09 7.49
C TRP A 107 20.51 12.31 8.69
N LEU A 108 19.64 11.33 9.03
CA LEU A 108 18.71 11.45 10.16
C LEU A 108 19.45 11.52 11.50
N ARG A 109 20.66 10.96 11.56
CA ARG A 109 21.55 11.01 12.74
C ARG A 109 22.43 12.25 12.78
N THR A 110 22.31 13.12 11.79
CA THR A 110 23.06 14.38 11.73
C THR A 110 22.16 15.56 12.09
N THR A 111 22.75 16.74 12.17
CA THR A 111 22.04 18.00 12.43
C THR A 111 20.99 18.27 11.34
N GLU A 112 19.86 18.86 11.72
CA GLU A 112 18.70 19.10 10.85
C GLU A 112 19.06 19.86 9.56
N ASN A 113 20.04 20.75 9.61
CA ASN A 113 20.56 21.47 8.43
C ASN A 113 21.14 20.55 7.32
N LYS A 114 21.44 19.30 7.63
CA LYS A 114 21.93 18.27 6.69
C LYS A 114 20.84 17.31 6.24
N TRP A 115 19.62 17.46 6.74
CA TRP A 115 18.49 16.65 6.29
C TRP A 115 18.11 17.02 4.85
N PRO A 116 17.43 16.12 4.13
CA PRO A 116 16.89 16.42 2.82
C PRO A 116 16.02 17.67 2.94
N LYS A 117 16.39 18.74 2.23
CA LYS A 117 15.56 19.94 2.19
C LYS A 117 14.30 19.61 1.44
N ASN A 118 13.17 19.99 2.02
CA ASN A 118 11.88 19.90 1.36
C ASN A 118 12.01 20.52 -0.03
N LEU A 119 11.70 19.72 -1.06
CA LEU A 119 11.39 20.26 -2.36
C LEU A 119 10.25 21.25 -2.09
N ASN A 120 10.44 22.54 -2.37
CA ASN A 120 9.38 23.53 -2.19
C ASN A 120 8.16 23.05 -2.95
N CYS A 121 7.15 22.60 -2.20
CA CYS A 121 5.91 22.16 -2.80
C CYS A 121 4.99 23.33 -2.72
N ASP A 122 4.93 24.04 -3.84
CA ASP A 122 3.88 25.00 -4.09
C ASP A 122 2.55 24.23 -4.07
N PHE A 123 1.93 24.14 -2.89
CA PHE A 123 0.58 23.60 -2.71
C PHE A 123 -0.49 24.48 -3.39
N SER A 124 -0.08 25.54 -4.11
CA SER A 124 -0.91 26.50 -4.84
C SER A 124 -1.27 26.05 -6.26
N SER A 125 -0.65 24.99 -6.81
CA SER A 125 -1.05 24.46 -8.11
C SER A 125 -2.30 23.59 -7.95
N THR A 126 -3.46 24.20 -8.17
CA THR A 126 -4.76 23.56 -8.39
C THR A 126 -4.75 22.78 -9.71
N ASP A 127 -3.94 21.74 -9.82
CA ASP A 127 -4.10 20.77 -10.90
C ASP A 127 -5.18 19.77 -10.46
N PRO A 128 -6.19 19.47 -11.30
CA PRO A 128 -7.16 18.43 -11.02
C PRO A 128 -6.41 17.15 -10.67
N CYS A 129 -6.79 16.52 -9.57
CA CYS A 129 -6.33 15.19 -9.16
C CYS A 129 -6.40 14.26 -10.38
N GLU A 130 -5.28 14.10 -11.07
CA GLU A 130 -5.13 13.09 -12.10
C GLU A 130 -5.40 11.78 -11.39
N SER A 131 -6.41 11.06 -11.86
CA SER A 131 -6.65 9.70 -11.47
C SER A 131 -5.43 8.90 -11.90
N GLU A 132 -4.44 8.77 -11.02
CA GLU A 132 -3.34 7.85 -11.25
C GLU A 132 -3.94 6.44 -11.39
N GLU A 133 -3.90 5.91 -12.60
CA GLU A 133 -4.20 4.51 -12.87
C GLU A 133 -3.15 3.69 -12.13
N HIS A 134 -3.48 3.17 -10.95
CA HIS A 134 -2.63 2.23 -10.22
C HIS A 134 -2.45 0.96 -11.04
N VAL A 135 -1.32 0.86 -11.74
CA VAL A 135 -0.86 -0.40 -12.34
C VAL A 135 -0.30 -1.28 -11.23
N PHE A 136 -1.13 -2.18 -10.72
CA PHE A 136 -0.73 -3.16 -9.71
C PHE A 136 0.13 -4.24 -10.38
N THR A 137 1.45 -4.21 -10.15
CA THR A 137 2.37 -5.22 -10.66
C THR A 137 2.56 -6.29 -9.58
N PHE A 138 2.01 -7.49 -9.79
CA PHE A 138 2.27 -8.63 -8.92
C PHE A 138 3.53 -9.37 -9.38
N ALA A 139 4.52 -9.52 -8.49
CA ALA A 139 5.51 -10.59 -8.63
C ALA A 139 4.81 -11.91 -8.29
N CYS A 140 4.65 -12.78 -9.29
CA CYS A 140 4.01 -14.08 -9.13
C CYS A 140 5.06 -15.15 -9.32
N GLU A 141 5.35 -15.95 -8.29
CA GLU A 141 6.07 -17.21 -8.48
C GLU A 141 5.19 -18.13 -9.33
N LEU A 142 5.78 -18.74 -10.36
CA LEU A 142 5.10 -19.70 -11.23
C LEU A 142 4.71 -20.93 -10.42
N ASN A 143 3.55 -20.88 -9.78
CA ASN A 143 2.94 -22.06 -9.21
C ASN A 143 2.40 -22.91 -10.37
N THR A 144 3.09 -24.00 -10.68
CA THR A 144 2.68 -24.97 -11.71
C THR A 144 1.51 -25.84 -11.27
N ALA A 145 0.92 -25.62 -10.09
CA ALA A 145 -0.27 -26.31 -9.66
C ALA A 145 -1.43 -26.05 -10.62
N SER A 146 -2.15 -27.11 -10.98
CA SER A 146 -3.33 -27.02 -11.83
C SER A 146 -4.38 -26.10 -11.20
N VAL A 147 -4.75 -25.03 -11.90
CA VAL A 147 -5.79 -24.06 -11.49
C VAL A 147 -7.12 -24.75 -11.15
N ILE A 148 -7.40 -25.88 -11.80
CA ILE A 148 -8.61 -26.69 -11.59
C ILE A 148 -8.19 -28.06 -11.06
N ASN A 149 -8.61 -28.37 -9.83
CA ASN A 149 -8.42 -29.69 -9.25
C ASN A 149 -9.57 -30.63 -9.66
N LEU A 150 -9.27 -31.58 -10.55
CA LEU A 150 -10.24 -32.53 -11.12
C LEU A 150 -10.90 -33.43 -10.06
N SER A 151 -10.20 -33.78 -8.97
CA SER A 151 -10.72 -34.71 -7.96
C SER A 151 -11.87 -34.13 -7.12
N LYS A 152 -12.12 -32.81 -7.21
CA LYS A 152 -13.21 -32.12 -6.52
C LYS A 152 -14.54 -32.16 -7.28
N PHE A 153 -14.59 -32.75 -8.48
CA PHE A 153 -15.78 -32.76 -9.32
C PHE A 153 -16.33 -34.18 -9.49
N SER A 154 -17.57 -34.37 -9.06
CA SER A 154 -18.35 -35.61 -9.28
C SER A 154 -19.25 -35.55 -10.51
N SER A 155 -19.25 -34.43 -11.25
CA SER A 155 -20.07 -34.21 -12.44
C SER A 155 -19.22 -33.58 -13.55
N LEU A 156 -19.14 -34.27 -14.69
CA LEU A 156 -18.47 -33.77 -15.89
C LEU A 156 -19.09 -32.44 -16.37
N GLN A 157 -20.42 -32.33 -16.33
CA GLN A 157 -21.10 -31.10 -16.73
C GLN A 157 -20.73 -29.92 -15.82
N LYS A 158 -20.62 -30.16 -14.51
CA LYS A 158 -20.15 -29.13 -13.55
C LYS A 158 -18.70 -28.73 -13.81
N LEU A 159 -17.84 -29.71 -14.10
CA LEU A 159 -16.44 -29.47 -14.43
C LEU A 159 -16.31 -28.62 -15.71
N LEU A 160 -17.02 -28.99 -16.79
CA LEU A 160 -16.99 -28.25 -18.05
C LEU A 160 -17.47 -26.80 -17.86
N ARG A 161 -18.56 -26.59 -17.11
CA ARG A 161 -19.07 -25.23 -16.82
C ARG A 161 -18.07 -24.39 -16.03
N VAL A 162 -17.50 -24.92 -14.97
CA VAL A 162 -16.49 -24.20 -14.17
C VAL A 162 -15.26 -23.86 -15.01
N THR A 163 -14.78 -24.82 -15.81
CA THR A 163 -13.64 -24.62 -16.69
C THR A 163 -13.90 -23.54 -17.75
N SER A 164 -15.12 -23.52 -18.31
CA SER A 164 -15.54 -22.50 -19.27
C SER A 164 -15.57 -21.09 -18.65
N TRP A 165 -16.05 -20.97 -17.40
CA TRP A 165 -16.02 -19.71 -16.67
C TRP A 165 -14.60 -19.21 -16.41
N VAL A 166 -13.67 -20.11 -16.09
CA VAL A 166 -12.25 -19.77 -15.94
C VAL A 166 -11.68 -19.24 -17.26
N PHE A 167 -11.96 -19.90 -18.39
CA PHE A 167 -11.52 -19.41 -19.70
C PHE A 167 -12.12 -18.05 -20.06
N ARG A 168 -13.42 -17.84 -19.78
CA ARG A 168 -14.08 -16.55 -20.01
C ARG A 168 -13.49 -15.45 -19.13
N PHE A 169 -13.17 -15.75 -17.88
CA PHE A 169 -12.47 -14.81 -17.00
C PHE A 169 -11.11 -14.41 -17.59
N VAL A 170 -10.31 -15.38 -18.03
CA VAL A 170 -9.01 -15.12 -18.69
C VAL A 170 -9.18 -14.27 -19.96
N HIS A 171 -10.19 -14.57 -20.79
CA HIS A 171 -10.53 -13.77 -21.97
C HIS A 171 -10.86 -12.32 -21.61
N ASN A 172 -11.72 -12.10 -20.61
CA ASN A 172 -12.14 -10.77 -20.18
C ASN A 172 -11.00 -9.94 -19.54
N VAL A 173 -10.04 -10.61 -18.88
CA VAL A 173 -8.85 -9.96 -18.33
C VAL A 173 -7.89 -9.55 -19.45
N ARG A 174 -7.74 -10.38 -20.49
CA ARG A 174 -6.85 -10.11 -21.63
C ARG A 174 -7.44 -9.10 -22.63
N ASN A 175 -8.76 -9.06 -22.80
CA ASN A 175 -9.46 -8.23 -23.79
C ASN A 175 -10.30 -7.13 -23.12
N ARG A 176 -9.77 -5.90 -23.10
CA ARG A 176 -10.45 -4.76 -22.46
C ARG A 176 -11.71 -4.28 -23.18
N PHE A 177 -11.80 -4.47 -24.50
CA PHE A 177 -12.87 -3.90 -25.34
C PHE A 177 -13.98 -4.89 -25.74
N ASN A 178 -13.79 -6.19 -25.54
CA ASN A 178 -14.74 -7.23 -25.94
C ASN A 178 -14.97 -8.23 -24.80
N LYS A 179 -15.52 -7.70 -23.70
CA LYS A 179 -15.85 -8.48 -22.51
C LYS A 179 -17.20 -9.16 -22.67
N ARG A 180 -17.29 -10.40 -22.19
CA ARG A 180 -18.53 -11.18 -22.15
C ARG A 180 -19.08 -11.19 -20.72
N SER A 181 -20.29 -10.68 -20.53
CA SER A 181 -20.97 -10.65 -19.22
C SER A 181 -22.23 -11.52 -19.15
N ASP A 182 -22.70 -12.02 -20.29
CA ASP A 182 -23.96 -12.76 -20.39
C ASP A 182 -23.83 -14.19 -19.87
N GLU A 183 -24.91 -14.97 -19.99
CA GLU A 183 -24.88 -16.39 -19.63
C GLU A 183 -23.82 -17.17 -20.44
N LEU A 184 -23.39 -18.29 -19.87
CA LEU A 184 -22.39 -19.14 -20.52
C LEU A 184 -22.98 -19.79 -21.77
N THR A 185 -22.37 -19.55 -22.93
CA THR A 185 -22.87 -20.10 -24.19
C THR A 185 -22.57 -21.59 -24.28
N THR A 186 -23.40 -22.33 -25.02
CA THR A 186 -23.18 -23.75 -25.29
C THR A 186 -21.85 -23.97 -26.00
N GLU A 187 -21.47 -23.08 -26.91
CA GLU A 187 -20.19 -23.10 -27.62
C GLU A 187 -18.98 -23.06 -26.68
N GLU A 188 -18.99 -22.17 -25.68
CA GLU A 188 -17.90 -22.08 -24.70
C GLU A 188 -17.73 -23.38 -23.90
N ILE A 189 -18.84 -24.06 -23.59
CA ILE A 189 -18.83 -25.35 -22.89
C ILE A 189 -18.22 -26.44 -23.78
N TRP A 190 -18.60 -26.49 -25.06
CA TRP A 190 -18.12 -27.51 -26.00
C TRP A 190 -16.69 -27.30 -26.48
N MET A 191 -16.14 -26.09 -26.36
CA MET A 191 -14.75 -25.81 -26.70
C MET A 191 -13.76 -26.24 -25.62
N VAL A 192 -14.21 -26.45 -24.37
CA VAL A 192 -13.33 -26.88 -23.27
C VAL A 192 -12.54 -28.15 -23.62
N PRO A 193 -13.15 -29.26 -24.07
CA PRO A 193 -12.42 -30.48 -24.41
C PRO A 193 -11.41 -30.30 -25.56
N LYS A 194 -11.75 -29.47 -26.56
CA LYS A 194 -10.84 -29.13 -27.67
C LYS A 194 -9.59 -28.42 -27.19
N ASN A 195 -9.73 -27.50 -26.23
CA ASN A 195 -8.61 -26.78 -25.63
C ASN A 195 -7.67 -27.69 -24.80
N PHE A 196 -8.14 -28.88 -24.41
CA PHE A 196 -7.34 -29.92 -23.75
C PHE A 196 -6.89 -31.04 -24.72
N GLY A 197 -7.05 -30.86 -26.03
CA GLY A 197 -6.60 -31.82 -27.04
C GLY A 197 -7.49 -33.06 -27.20
N PHE A 198 -8.70 -33.04 -26.64
CA PHE A 198 -9.68 -34.10 -26.87
C PHE A 198 -10.45 -33.80 -28.17
N ASN A 199 -10.21 -34.61 -29.19
CA ASN A 199 -11.04 -34.65 -30.40
C ASN A 199 -12.17 -35.68 -30.20
N TYR A 200 -13.41 -35.29 -30.46
CA TYR A 200 -14.50 -36.26 -30.60
C TYR A 200 -14.29 -37.03 -31.92
N ILE A 201 -14.42 -38.36 -31.87
CA ILE A 201 -14.49 -39.23 -33.06
C ILE A 201 -15.77 -38.90 -33.82
#